data_AF-A0A8B9VJK9-F1
#
_entry.id   AF-A0A8B9VJK9-F1
#
_cell.length_a   1.000
_cell.length_b   1.000
_cell.length_c   1.000
_cell.angle_alpha   90.00
_cell.angle_beta   90.00
_cell.angle_gamma   90.00
#
_symmetry.space_group_name_H-M   'P 1'
#
loop_
_entity.id
_entity.type
_entity.pdbx_description
1 polymer ?
#
loop_
_entity_poly.entity_id
_entity_poly.type
_entity_poly.pdbx_seq_one_letter_code
_entity_poly.pdbx_strand_id
1 'polypeptide(L)'
;MGWSPASSVGFSRKENLWDVHLSRSLLFFSFQTFEKLLIANRGEIACRVIKTCKKMGIKTVAIHSDVDANAVHVKMADEAVCVGPAPTSKSYLNMDAIMEVIKETRAQAVHPGYGFLSENKEFARRLAAEGVTFIGPDTHAIQAMGDKIESKLLAKNAKVNTIPGFDGVVKDADEAVRIAREIGYPVMIKASAGGGGKGMRIAWDDEETREGFRFSSQEAASSFGDDRLLIEKFIDNPRHIEIQVLADKHGNALWLNERECSIQRRNQKVVEEAPSTFLDPETRRAMGEQAVALAKAVKYSSAGTVEFLVDSSKNFYFLEMNTRLQVEHPVTECITGLDLVQEMIRVAKGYPLRHKQADIPINGWAVECRVYAEDPYKSFGLPSIGKLSQYQEPLHVPSVRVDSGIQQGSDISIYYDPMISKLITYGSNRAEALKRMEEALDNYVIRGVTHNISLLREVIIHPRFVRGDISTKFLPEVYPDGFKGHKLTDLERRELLATAASLYVAEQLRSQRFLGTPRIPIAKSKRSSWELSVHLGDGIYPVAVSKDGSSFSVSSAHFPRNLMHWNNVLTKLAVCGNFHLNLFFNTTSISVTLYFTHTPDECERRV
;
A
#
# COMPACT_ATOMS: atom_id res chain seq x y z
N MET A 1 50.05 32.12 -21.97
CA MET A 1 49.46 32.07 -23.33
C MET A 1 49.19 30.62 -23.67
N GLY A 2 47.95 30.28 -24.00
CA GLY A 2 47.49 28.98 -24.52
C GLY A 2 47.55 27.86 -23.47
N TRP A 3 46.51 27.08 -23.21
CA TRP A 3 45.74 26.32 -24.18
C TRP A 3 44.25 26.23 -23.80
N SER A 4 43.39 26.18 -24.82
CA SER A 4 41.94 25.94 -24.79
C SER A 4 41.64 24.50 -25.30
N PRO A 5 40.39 23.99 -25.36
CA PRO A 5 39.90 22.93 -24.47
C PRO A 5 39.40 21.68 -25.22
N ALA A 6 39.12 20.60 -24.51
CA ALA A 6 38.35 19.46 -25.04
C ALA A 6 37.32 18.95 -24.02
N SER A 7 36.07 19.34 -24.27
CA SER A 7 34.80 18.63 -24.05
C SER A 7 34.62 17.73 -22.81
N SER A 8 33.90 18.26 -21.81
CA SER A 8 33.19 17.49 -20.79
C SER A 8 31.83 17.00 -21.31
N VAL A 9 31.64 15.69 -21.43
CA VAL A 9 30.30 15.07 -21.51
C VAL A 9 29.94 14.61 -20.11
N GLY A 10 29.12 15.41 -19.41
CA GLY A 10 28.58 15.06 -18.10
C GLY A 10 27.30 14.25 -18.25
N PHE A 11 27.33 12.97 -17.86
CA PHE A 11 26.13 12.19 -17.57
C PHE A 11 25.75 12.42 -16.09
N SER A 12 24.77 13.30 -15.86
CA SER A 12 24.15 13.50 -14.56
C SER A 12 23.18 12.33 -14.28
N ARG A 13 23.62 11.34 -13.50
CA ARG A 13 22.68 10.51 -12.73
C ARG A 13 22.17 11.37 -11.57
N LYS A 14 20.93 11.87 -11.68
CA LYS A 14 20.22 12.40 -10.52
C LYS A 14 19.90 11.22 -9.60
N GLU A 15 20.67 11.06 -8.54
CA GLU A 15 20.29 10.20 -7.42
C GLU A 15 19.02 10.75 -6.78
N ASN A 16 18.06 9.88 -6.48
CA ASN A 16 16.81 10.26 -5.83
C ASN A 16 17.11 10.85 -4.43
N LEU A 17 16.40 11.92 -4.05
CA LEU A 17 16.49 12.58 -2.73
C LEU A 17 16.42 11.62 -1.53
N TRP A 18 15.82 10.44 -1.73
CA TRP A 18 15.70 9.36 -0.74
C TRP A 18 17.01 8.70 -0.38
N ASP A 19 17.88 8.45 -1.35
CA ASP A 19 19.23 7.97 -1.04
C ASP A 19 20.03 9.07 -0.35
N VAL A 20 19.73 10.35 -0.56
CA VAL A 20 20.48 11.48 0.02
C VAL A 20 20.11 11.76 1.49
N HIS A 21 18.83 11.59 1.89
CA HIS A 21 18.44 11.72 3.30
C HIS A 21 18.82 10.50 4.14
N LEU A 22 18.83 9.30 3.56
CA LEU A 22 19.41 8.12 4.20
C LEU A 22 20.95 8.10 4.13
N SER A 23 21.60 8.67 3.10
CA SER A 23 23.07 8.62 2.96
C SER A 23 23.82 9.54 3.92
N ARG A 24 23.16 10.53 4.54
CA ARG A 24 23.77 11.27 5.66
C ARG A 24 24.04 10.40 6.89
N SER A 25 23.54 9.16 6.91
CA SER A 25 23.89 8.13 7.90
C SER A 25 25.03 7.19 7.48
N LEU A 26 25.77 7.48 6.39
CA LEU A 26 27.03 6.81 6.02
C LEU A 26 28.22 7.17 6.94
N LEU A 27 27.96 7.30 8.24
CA LEU A 27 29.01 7.04 9.22
C LEU A 27 29.25 5.54 9.15
N PHE A 28 30.48 5.14 8.79
CA PHE A 28 30.98 3.77 8.93
C PHE A 28 30.38 3.13 10.17
N PHE A 29 29.60 2.06 10.00
CA PHE A 29 28.93 1.38 11.10
C PHE A 29 29.99 0.91 12.12
N SER A 30 30.18 1.67 13.20
CA SER A 30 31.18 1.38 14.23
C SER A 30 30.68 0.38 15.28
N PHE A 31 29.59 -0.34 14.98
CA PHE A 31 28.96 -1.28 15.91
C PHE A 31 28.89 -2.68 15.29
N GLN A 32 29.01 -3.70 16.12
CA GLN A 32 28.98 -5.09 15.68
C GLN A 32 27.54 -5.47 15.28
N THR A 33 27.36 -6.00 14.08
CA THR A 33 26.06 -6.46 13.58
C THR A 33 25.96 -7.99 13.62
N PHE A 34 24.84 -8.56 13.15
CA PHE A 34 24.76 -9.98 12.80
C PHE A 34 25.51 -10.23 11.49
N GLU A 35 26.15 -11.37 11.36
CA GLU A 35 26.83 -11.75 10.11
C GLU A 35 25.83 -12.27 9.07
N LYS A 36 24.80 -12.99 9.52
CA LYS A 36 23.78 -13.61 8.66
C LYS A 36 22.39 -13.59 9.31
N LEU A 37 21.40 -13.15 8.55
CA LEU A 37 19.99 -13.12 8.93
C LEU A 37 19.14 -13.95 7.97
N LEU A 38 18.19 -14.70 8.51
CA LEU A 38 17.12 -15.33 7.73
C LEU A 38 15.87 -14.45 7.76
N ILE A 39 15.23 -14.28 6.62
CA ILE A 39 13.98 -13.56 6.50
C ILE A 39 12.85 -14.59 6.38
N ALA A 40 12.09 -14.79 7.45
CA ALA A 40 10.98 -15.76 7.51
C ALA A 40 9.69 -15.16 6.93
N ASN A 41 9.78 -14.64 5.70
CA ASN A 41 8.68 -13.99 4.99
C ASN A 41 8.94 -13.99 3.47
N ARG A 42 8.02 -13.37 2.70
CA ARG A 42 8.06 -13.28 1.24
C ARG A 42 7.73 -11.87 0.76
N GLY A 43 7.80 -11.67 -0.56
CA GLY A 43 7.25 -10.47 -1.21
C GLY A 43 7.95 -9.17 -0.80
N GLU A 44 7.20 -8.07 -0.75
CA GLU A 44 7.78 -6.73 -0.55
C GLU A 44 8.54 -6.62 0.78
N ILE A 45 7.99 -7.16 1.87
CA ILE A 45 8.60 -7.04 3.18
C ILE A 45 9.92 -7.81 3.26
N ALA A 46 10.01 -8.95 2.57
CA ALA A 46 11.28 -9.67 2.48
C ALA A 46 12.33 -8.84 1.72
N CYS A 47 11.95 -8.25 0.57
CA CYS A 47 12.81 -7.32 -0.15
C CYS A 47 13.23 -6.12 0.72
N ARG A 48 12.29 -5.51 1.46
CA ARG A 48 12.53 -4.37 2.35
C ARG A 48 13.56 -4.70 3.43
N VAL A 49 13.46 -5.88 4.05
CA VAL A 49 14.43 -6.34 5.05
C VAL A 49 15.80 -6.61 4.42
N ILE A 50 15.84 -7.33 3.30
CA ILE A 50 17.09 -7.62 2.58
C ILE A 50 17.80 -6.33 2.18
N LYS A 51 17.07 -5.28 1.76
CA LYS A 51 17.64 -3.98 1.38
C LYS A 51 18.40 -3.35 2.56
N THR A 52 17.80 -3.36 3.76
CA THR A 52 18.48 -2.85 4.97
C THR A 52 19.64 -3.73 5.39
N CYS A 53 19.49 -5.06 5.37
CA CYS A 53 20.59 -5.98 5.68
C CYS A 53 21.81 -5.74 4.77
N LYS A 54 21.60 -5.59 3.46
CA LYS A 54 22.68 -5.28 2.51
C LYS A 54 23.36 -3.94 2.81
N LYS A 55 22.59 -2.89 3.13
CA LYS A 55 23.15 -1.60 3.56
C LYS A 55 23.99 -1.75 4.83
N MET A 56 23.60 -2.63 5.75
CA MET A 56 24.30 -2.92 7.00
C MET A 56 25.44 -3.94 6.87
N GLY A 57 25.71 -4.48 5.66
CA GLY A 57 26.74 -5.51 5.45
C GLY A 57 26.39 -6.89 6.01
N ILE A 58 25.10 -7.18 6.22
CA ILE A 58 24.61 -8.44 6.78
C ILE A 58 24.21 -9.38 5.64
N LYS A 59 24.71 -10.64 5.67
CA LYS A 59 24.28 -11.67 4.71
C LYS A 59 22.84 -12.08 4.96
N THR A 60 22.14 -12.48 3.91
CA THR A 60 20.70 -12.73 3.93
C THR A 60 20.34 -14.10 3.38
N VAL A 61 19.44 -14.77 4.08
CA VAL A 61 18.81 -16.04 3.66
C VAL A 61 17.33 -15.77 3.41
N ALA A 62 16.86 -16.02 2.19
CA ALA A 62 15.43 -16.06 1.88
C ALA A 62 14.88 -17.47 2.02
N ILE A 63 13.67 -17.61 2.55
CA ILE A 63 12.87 -18.83 2.38
C ILE A 63 11.85 -18.64 1.27
N HIS A 64 11.47 -19.72 0.61
CA HIS A 64 10.41 -19.68 -0.40
C HIS A 64 9.61 -20.97 -0.49
N SER A 65 8.41 -20.89 -1.03
CA SER A 65 7.68 -22.05 -1.54
C SER A 65 8.14 -22.42 -2.96
N ASP A 66 7.72 -23.58 -3.46
CA ASP A 66 7.94 -24.00 -4.85
C ASP A 66 7.48 -22.95 -5.88
N VAL A 67 6.31 -22.36 -5.70
CA VAL A 67 5.75 -21.34 -6.61
C VAL A 67 6.45 -19.98 -6.51
N ASP A 68 7.11 -19.68 -5.39
CA ASP A 68 7.89 -18.45 -5.21
C ASP A 68 9.38 -18.61 -5.59
N ALA A 69 9.80 -19.75 -6.15
CA ALA A 69 11.22 -20.01 -6.47
C ALA A 69 11.86 -18.94 -7.39
N ASN A 70 11.06 -18.21 -8.17
CA ASN A 70 11.52 -17.14 -9.04
C ASN A 70 11.15 -15.72 -8.55
N ALA A 71 10.65 -15.60 -7.32
CA ALA A 71 10.24 -14.32 -6.73
C ALA A 71 11.44 -13.37 -6.55
N VAL A 72 11.15 -12.07 -6.45
CA VAL A 72 12.20 -11.04 -6.36
C VAL A 72 13.03 -11.21 -5.08
N HIS A 73 12.39 -11.50 -3.94
CA HIS A 73 13.11 -11.65 -2.66
C HIS A 73 14.09 -12.82 -2.67
N VAL A 74 13.76 -13.92 -3.38
CA VAL A 74 14.65 -15.08 -3.57
C VAL A 74 15.90 -14.70 -4.33
N LYS A 75 15.74 -13.99 -5.45
CA LYS A 75 16.86 -13.52 -6.28
C LYS A 75 17.70 -12.44 -5.58
N MET A 76 17.10 -11.76 -4.61
CA MET A 76 17.73 -10.66 -3.91
C MET A 76 18.62 -11.13 -2.75
N ALA A 77 18.28 -12.23 -2.08
CA ALA A 77 19.05 -12.76 -0.96
C ALA A 77 20.40 -13.36 -1.41
N ASP A 78 21.33 -13.53 -0.47
CA ASP A 78 22.64 -14.16 -0.74
C ASP A 78 22.52 -15.69 -0.84
N GLU A 79 21.60 -16.27 -0.07
CA GLU A 79 21.23 -17.68 -0.07
C GLU A 79 19.70 -17.78 -0.08
N ALA A 80 19.15 -18.84 -0.70
CA ALA A 80 17.72 -19.09 -0.66
C ALA A 80 17.42 -20.59 -0.56
N VAL A 81 16.42 -20.95 0.26
CA VAL A 81 16.05 -22.35 0.51
C VAL A 81 14.54 -22.54 0.39
N CYS A 82 14.14 -23.61 -0.29
CA CYS A 82 12.75 -24.00 -0.42
C CYS A 82 12.26 -24.67 0.87
N VAL A 83 11.18 -24.16 1.46
CA VAL A 83 10.60 -24.68 2.72
C VAL A 83 9.34 -25.52 2.51
N GLY A 84 8.86 -25.67 1.27
CA GLY A 84 7.74 -26.54 0.95
C GLY A 84 6.87 -26.07 -0.22
N PRO A 85 5.71 -26.71 -0.43
CA PRO A 85 4.79 -26.36 -1.51
C PRO A 85 3.98 -25.09 -1.23
N ALA A 86 3.28 -24.60 -2.25
CA ALA A 86 2.54 -23.33 -2.25
C ALA A 86 1.66 -23.03 -1.02
N PRO A 87 0.85 -23.97 -0.47
CA PRO A 87 0.00 -23.69 0.68
C PRO A 87 0.82 -23.18 1.88
N THR A 88 0.43 -22.05 2.45
CA THR A 88 1.19 -21.37 3.52
C THR A 88 1.41 -22.27 4.74
N SER A 89 0.42 -23.10 5.10
CA SER A 89 0.52 -24.10 6.17
C SER A 89 1.60 -25.14 5.96
N LYS A 90 2.03 -25.37 4.72
CA LYS A 90 3.08 -26.32 4.33
C LYS A 90 4.41 -25.64 3.97
N SER A 91 4.47 -24.31 3.97
CA SER A 91 5.66 -23.50 3.62
C SER A 91 5.94 -22.42 4.65
N TYR A 92 5.41 -21.20 4.46
CA TYR A 92 5.73 -20.03 5.30
C TYR A 92 5.24 -20.11 6.76
N LEU A 93 4.35 -21.05 7.08
CA LEU A 93 3.91 -21.37 8.44
C LEU A 93 4.50 -22.70 8.96
N ASN A 94 5.30 -23.40 8.15
CA ASN A 94 5.92 -24.67 8.51
C ASN A 94 7.18 -24.40 9.36
N MET A 95 6.98 -24.29 10.68
CA MET A 95 8.06 -24.01 11.61
C MET A 95 9.18 -25.05 11.55
N ASP A 96 8.85 -26.34 11.43
CA ASP A 96 9.85 -27.41 11.42
C ASP A 96 10.80 -27.25 10.23
N ALA A 97 10.25 -27.03 9.03
CA ALA A 97 11.06 -26.77 7.83
C ALA A 97 11.94 -25.50 7.99
N ILE A 98 11.36 -24.42 8.53
CA ILE A 98 12.10 -23.17 8.72
C ILE A 98 13.24 -23.34 9.75
N MET A 99 13.00 -24.08 10.85
CA MET A 99 14.02 -24.35 11.85
C MET A 99 15.19 -25.18 11.29
N GLU A 100 14.93 -26.13 10.38
CA GLU A 100 16.00 -26.88 9.70
C GLU A 100 16.82 -25.97 8.76
N VAL A 101 16.18 -25.07 8.00
CA VAL A 101 16.90 -24.09 7.18
C VAL A 101 17.79 -23.18 8.03
N ILE A 102 17.33 -22.77 9.21
CA ILE A 102 18.10 -21.94 10.14
C ILE A 102 19.38 -22.67 10.59
N LYS A 103 19.28 -23.95 10.92
CA LYS A 103 20.45 -24.79 11.29
C LYS A 103 21.41 -24.96 10.13
N GLU A 104 20.90 -25.28 8.94
CA GLU A 104 21.71 -25.50 7.73
C GLU A 104 22.50 -24.24 7.35
N THR A 105 21.81 -23.10 7.31
CA THR A 105 22.39 -21.82 6.85
C THR A 105 23.16 -21.09 7.93
N ARG A 106 23.02 -21.51 9.20
CA ARG A 106 23.62 -20.91 10.40
C ARG A 106 23.24 -19.43 10.57
N ALA A 107 21.98 -19.10 10.27
CA ALA A 107 21.46 -17.75 10.49
C ALA A 107 21.47 -17.43 12.00
N GLN A 108 22.00 -16.26 12.36
CA GLN A 108 22.14 -15.84 13.77
C GLN A 108 20.89 -15.16 14.31
N ALA A 109 20.07 -14.62 13.41
CA ALA A 109 18.78 -14.05 13.74
C ALA A 109 17.77 -14.24 12.61
N VAL A 110 16.50 -14.14 12.97
CA VAL A 110 15.36 -14.23 12.06
C VAL A 110 14.57 -12.93 12.10
N HIS A 111 14.38 -12.32 10.94
CA HIS A 111 13.41 -11.24 10.78
C HIS A 111 12.09 -11.83 10.25
N PRO A 112 10.98 -11.77 10.99
CA PRO A 112 9.74 -12.42 10.57
C PRO A 112 8.90 -11.55 9.64
N GLY A 113 9.24 -10.26 9.47
CA GLY A 113 8.45 -9.33 8.67
C GLY A 113 7.11 -9.05 9.37
N TYR A 114 6.02 -9.16 8.62
CA TYR A 114 4.65 -9.08 9.14
C TYR A 114 3.77 -10.21 8.57
N GLY A 115 2.68 -10.55 9.27
CA GLY A 115 1.91 -11.77 8.97
C GLY A 115 2.71 -13.05 9.24
N PHE A 116 2.22 -14.18 8.75
CA PHE A 116 2.83 -15.50 8.98
C PHE A 116 3.18 -15.76 10.46
N LEU A 117 4.46 -15.92 10.78
CA LEU A 117 4.97 -16.27 12.10
C LEU A 117 5.44 -15.05 12.93
N SER A 118 5.20 -13.83 12.44
CA SER A 118 5.68 -12.60 13.10
C SER A 118 5.10 -12.31 14.49
N GLU A 119 3.93 -12.87 14.81
CA GLU A 119 3.30 -12.76 16.13
C GLU A 119 3.11 -14.16 16.75
N ASN A 120 3.91 -15.14 16.31
CA ASN A 120 3.82 -16.51 16.79
C ASN A 120 4.79 -16.77 17.95
N LYS A 121 4.25 -16.86 19.17
CA LYS A 121 5.05 -17.08 20.39
C LYS A 121 5.86 -18.38 20.37
N GLU A 122 5.34 -19.44 19.79
CA GLU A 122 6.02 -20.74 19.74
C GLU A 122 7.22 -20.68 18.81
N PHE A 123 7.10 -19.99 17.68
CA PHE A 123 8.22 -19.76 16.77
C PHE A 123 9.35 -18.97 17.46
N ALA A 124 9.02 -17.84 18.09
CA ALA A 124 10.01 -17.05 18.86
C ALA A 124 10.68 -17.88 19.97
N ARG A 125 9.92 -18.73 20.68
CA ARG A 125 10.45 -19.63 21.72
C ARG A 125 11.43 -20.66 21.14
N ARG A 126 11.10 -21.28 20.00
CA ARG A 126 11.96 -22.28 19.33
C ARG A 126 13.28 -21.66 18.84
N LEU A 127 13.23 -20.44 18.30
CA LEU A 127 14.43 -19.70 17.92
C LEU A 127 15.36 -19.45 19.11
N ALA A 128 14.79 -18.98 20.23
CA ALA A 128 15.56 -18.74 21.45
C ALA A 128 16.22 -20.02 22.00
N ALA A 129 15.55 -21.17 21.90
CA ALA A 129 16.09 -22.46 22.33
C ALA A 129 17.32 -22.90 21.51
N GLU A 130 17.44 -22.46 20.26
CA GLU A 130 18.58 -22.72 19.36
C GLU A 130 19.62 -21.58 19.38
N GLY A 131 19.46 -20.60 20.28
CA GLY A 131 20.36 -19.44 20.35
C GLY A 131 20.22 -18.46 19.18
N VAL A 132 19.13 -18.55 18.41
CA VAL A 132 18.86 -17.68 17.26
C VAL A 132 17.99 -16.51 17.70
N THR A 133 18.42 -15.29 17.41
CA THR A 133 17.71 -14.09 17.86
C THR A 133 16.47 -13.82 17.01
N PHE A 134 15.30 -13.71 17.63
CA PHE A 134 14.09 -13.21 16.98
C PHE A 134 14.15 -11.68 16.89
N ILE A 135 14.04 -11.12 15.67
CA ILE A 135 13.99 -9.66 15.47
C ILE A 135 12.55 -9.20 15.61
N GLY A 136 12.14 -9.04 16.87
CA GLY A 136 10.79 -8.68 17.30
C GLY A 136 10.76 -8.57 18.83
N PRO A 137 9.58 -8.38 19.43
CA PRO A 137 9.43 -8.40 20.88
C PRO A 137 9.66 -9.80 21.46
N ASP A 138 9.78 -9.87 22.78
CA ASP A 138 9.90 -11.15 23.48
C ASP A 138 8.58 -11.94 23.48
N THR A 139 8.66 -13.22 23.86
CA THR A 139 7.49 -14.12 23.90
C THR A 139 6.43 -13.68 24.89
N HIS A 140 6.78 -12.95 25.96
CA HIS A 140 5.84 -12.44 26.94
C HIS A 140 4.98 -11.34 26.33
N ALA A 141 5.58 -10.36 25.65
CA ALA A 141 4.87 -9.29 24.98
C ALA A 141 3.98 -9.79 23.83
N ILE A 142 4.47 -10.74 23.02
CA ILE A 142 3.66 -11.38 21.96
C ILE A 142 2.42 -12.06 22.55
N GLN A 143 2.58 -12.79 23.64
CA GLN A 143 1.46 -13.47 24.30
C GLN A 143 0.49 -12.46 24.92
N ALA A 144 1.01 -11.54 25.73
CA ALA A 144 0.23 -10.57 26.48
C ALA A 144 -0.66 -9.71 25.58
N MET A 145 -0.18 -9.37 24.39
CA MET A 145 -0.90 -8.54 23.42
C MET A 145 -1.73 -9.35 22.41
N GLY A 146 -1.54 -10.67 22.32
CA GLY A 146 -2.26 -11.53 21.38
C GLY A 146 -3.67 -11.93 21.82
N ASP A 147 -3.98 -11.88 23.12
CA ASP A 147 -5.33 -12.09 23.65
C ASP A 147 -6.00 -10.73 23.93
N LYS A 148 -7.20 -10.51 23.35
CA LYS A 148 -7.90 -9.22 23.47
C LYS A 148 -8.35 -8.88 24.89
N ILE A 149 -8.66 -9.88 25.70
CA ILE A 149 -9.07 -9.67 27.10
C ILE A 149 -7.84 -9.33 27.92
N GLU A 150 -6.77 -10.12 27.80
CA GLU A 150 -5.51 -9.87 28.51
C GLU A 150 -4.92 -8.50 28.15
N SER A 151 -4.86 -8.18 26.85
CA SER A 151 -4.34 -6.90 26.37
C SER A 151 -5.15 -5.70 26.83
N LYS A 152 -6.49 -5.81 26.88
CA LYS A 152 -7.37 -4.75 27.40
C LYS A 152 -7.16 -4.53 28.90
N LEU A 153 -7.02 -5.59 29.68
CA LEU A 153 -6.72 -5.49 31.12
C LEU A 153 -5.36 -4.83 31.35
N LEU A 154 -4.34 -5.21 30.57
CA LEU A 154 -3.02 -4.58 30.62
C LEU A 154 -3.05 -3.11 30.22
N ALA A 155 -3.78 -2.77 29.16
CA ALA A 155 -3.99 -1.38 28.74
C ALA A 155 -4.65 -0.55 29.85
N LYS A 156 -5.71 -1.08 30.48
CA LYS A 156 -6.39 -0.42 31.62
C LYS A 156 -5.46 -0.22 32.81
N ASN A 157 -4.68 -1.24 33.17
CA ASN A 157 -3.69 -1.17 34.25
C ASN A 157 -2.55 -0.18 33.93
N ALA A 158 -2.18 -0.06 32.66
CA ALA A 158 -1.22 0.92 32.15
C ALA A 158 -1.82 2.34 32.01
N LYS A 159 -3.08 2.54 32.42
CA LYS A 159 -3.84 3.80 32.31
C LYS A 159 -4.01 4.29 30.86
N VAL A 160 -4.07 3.35 29.92
CA VAL A 160 -4.47 3.62 28.54
C VAL A 160 -5.98 3.66 28.46
N ASN A 161 -6.51 4.62 27.73
CA ASN A 161 -7.93 4.73 27.47
C ASN A 161 -8.40 3.49 26.71
N THR A 162 -9.33 2.72 27.27
CA THR A 162 -9.92 1.55 26.61
C THR A 162 -11.36 1.83 26.21
N ILE A 163 -11.87 1.10 25.22
CA ILE A 163 -13.28 1.22 24.83
C ILE A 163 -14.16 0.81 26.02
N PRO A 164 -15.11 1.65 26.46
CA PRO A 164 -16.05 1.27 27.51
C PRO A 164 -16.71 -0.07 27.18
N GLY A 165 -16.66 -1.01 28.10
CA GLY A 165 -17.14 -2.37 27.83
C GLY A 165 -17.03 -3.25 29.06
N PHE A 166 -17.42 -4.51 28.88
CA PHE A 166 -17.30 -5.52 29.92
C PHE A 166 -15.89 -6.12 29.92
N ASP A 167 -15.25 -6.14 31.09
CA ASP A 167 -13.86 -6.60 31.27
C ASP A 167 -13.76 -8.12 31.54
N GLY A 168 -14.80 -8.88 31.19
CA GLY A 168 -14.88 -10.33 31.41
C GLY A 168 -15.41 -11.11 30.21
N VAL A 169 -15.47 -12.43 30.34
CA VAL A 169 -16.08 -13.32 29.35
C VAL A 169 -17.59 -13.34 29.56
N VAL A 170 -18.36 -13.05 28.51
CA VAL A 170 -19.82 -13.12 28.54
C VAL A 170 -20.26 -14.58 28.45
N LYS A 171 -21.06 -15.05 29.42
CA LYS A 171 -21.43 -16.48 29.56
C LYS A 171 -22.52 -16.90 28.58
N ASP A 172 -23.55 -16.08 28.42
CA ASP A 172 -24.73 -16.39 27.63
C ASP A 172 -25.39 -15.14 27.04
N ALA A 173 -26.40 -15.37 26.20
CA ALA A 173 -27.11 -14.32 25.47
C ALA A 173 -27.90 -13.36 26.38
N ASP A 174 -28.37 -13.81 27.55
CA ASP A 174 -29.12 -12.94 28.47
C ASP A 174 -28.17 -12.06 29.29
N GLU A 175 -27.01 -12.59 29.68
CA GLU A 175 -25.92 -11.80 30.24
C GLU A 175 -25.42 -10.76 29.22
N ALA A 176 -25.32 -11.13 27.93
CA ALA A 176 -24.97 -10.22 26.85
C ALA A 176 -25.92 -9.01 26.78
N VAL A 177 -27.23 -9.24 26.87
CA VAL A 177 -28.26 -8.18 26.89
C VAL A 177 -28.13 -7.29 28.13
N ARG A 178 -27.93 -7.88 29.32
CA ARG A 178 -27.71 -7.10 30.55
C ARG A 178 -26.51 -6.17 30.40
N ILE A 179 -25.39 -6.70 29.93
CA ILE A 179 -24.15 -5.94 29.71
C ILE A 179 -24.37 -4.84 28.66
N ALA A 180 -25.05 -5.15 27.56
CA ALA A 180 -25.31 -4.19 26.49
C ALA A 180 -26.17 -3.01 26.97
N ARG A 181 -27.17 -3.26 27.83
CA ARG A 181 -27.96 -2.21 28.49
C ARG A 181 -27.15 -1.36 29.45
N GLU A 182 -26.21 -1.96 30.18
CA GLU A 182 -25.30 -1.23 31.10
C GLU A 182 -24.31 -0.32 30.34
N ILE A 183 -23.77 -0.78 29.22
CA ILE A 183 -22.91 0.02 28.33
C ILE A 183 -23.74 1.08 27.56
N GLY A 184 -24.99 0.73 27.24
CA GLY A 184 -25.88 1.49 26.39
C GLY A 184 -25.67 1.21 24.90
N TYR A 185 -26.76 1.06 24.15
CA TYR A 185 -26.75 0.82 22.71
C TYR A 185 -26.26 2.02 21.87
N PRO A 186 -25.79 1.79 20.63
CA PRO A 186 -25.40 0.48 20.07
C PRO A 186 -24.13 -0.07 20.72
N VAL A 187 -23.97 -1.40 20.69
CA VAL A 187 -22.78 -2.12 21.17
C VAL A 187 -22.15 -2.96 20.07
N MET A 188 -20.88 -3.28 20.23
CA MET A 188 -20.12 -4.16 19.35
C MET A 188 -19.79 -5.45 20.11
N ILE A 189 -20.23 -6.59 19.58
CA ILE A 189 -19.89 -7.92 20.04
C ILE A 189 -18.69 -8.39 19.24
N LYS A 190 -17.62 -8.87 19.90
CA LYS A 190 -16.39 -9.34 19.23
C LYS A 190 -15.92 -10.67 19.82
N ALA A 191 -15.32 -11.51 18.99
CA ALA A 191 -14.57 -12.69 19.44
C ALA A 191 -13.27 -12.30 20.16
N SER A 192 -12.97 -13.00 21.28
CA SER A 192 -11.76 -12.83 22.08
C SER A 192 -10.51 -13.25 21.30
N ALA A 193 -10.51 -14.48 20.78
CA ALA A 193 -9.52 -14.94 19.81
C ALA A 193 -10.06 -14.66 18.41
N GLY A 194 -9.42 -13.77 17.66
CA GLY A 194 -9.79 -13.52 16.26
C GLY A 194 -9.26 -12.20 15.71
N GLY A 195 -9.10 -12.15 14.39
CA GLY A 195 -8.64 -10.98 13.64
C GLY A 195 -9.29 -10.92 12.25
N GLY A 196 -9.18 -9.78 11.58
CA GLY A 196 -9.69 -9.61 10.21
C GLY A 196 -11.22 -9.52 10.09
N GLY A 197 -11.93 -9.05 11.13
CA GLY A 197 -13.36 -8.76 11.08
C GLY A 197 -14.32 -9.96 11.25
N LYS A 198 -13.80 -11.18 11.40
CA LYS A 198 -14.61 -12.38 11.68
C LYS A 198 -15.06 -12.42 13.14
N GLY A 199 -16.31 -12.84 13.38
CA GLY A 199 -16.87 -12.91 14.74
C GLY A 199 -17.14 -11.54 15.38
N MET A 200 -17.39 -10.51 14.56
CA MET A 200 -17.73 -9.16 15.02
C MET A 200 -19.13 -8.75 14.52
N ARG A 201 -20.00 -8.26 15.42
CA ARG A 201 -21.36 -7.82 15.08
C ARG A 201 -21.77 -6.59 15.88
N ILE A 202 -22.46 -5.66 15.23
CA ILE A 202 -23.08 -4.50 15.89
C ILE A 202 -24.49 -4.93 16.31
N ALA A 203 -24.89 -4.57 17.53
CA ALA A 203 -26.25 -4.73 18.02
C ALA A 203 -26.81 -3.38 18.45
N TRP A 204 -28.00 -3.05 17.95
CA TRP A 204 -28.71 -1.81 18.20
C TRP A 204 -29.76 -1.93 19.32
N ASP A 205 -30.17 -3.16 19.64
CA ASP A 205 -31.15 -3.46 20.68
C ASP A 205 -30.92 -4.84 21.31
N ASP A 206 -31.82 -5.21 22.23
CA ASP A 206 -31.74 -6.47 22.97
C ASP A 206 -31.84 -7.70 22.05
N GLU A 207 -32.66 -7.66 21.01
CA GLU A 207 -32.90 -8.82 20.15
C GLU A 207 -31.68 -9.08 19.27
N GLU A 208 -31.17 -8.03 18.63
CA GLU A 208 -29.93 -8.10 17.87
C GLU A 208 -28.74 -8.50 18.75
N THR A 209 -28.76 -8.16 20.05
CA THR A 209 -27.72 -8.60 20.99
C THR A 209 -27.75 -10.11 21.20
N ARG A 210 -28.93 -10.70 21.40
CA ARG A 210 -29.07 -12.15 21.58
C ARG A 210 -28.65 -12.92 20.34
N GLU A 211 -29.13 -12.48 19.18
CA GLU A 211 -28.75 -13.09 17.91
C GLU A 211 -27.26 -12.92 17.62
N GLY A 212 -26.75 -11.69 17.80
CA GLY A 212 -25.36 -11.34 17.58
C GLY A 212 -24.41 -12.15 18.46
N PHE A 213 -24.76 -12.39 19.73
CA PHE A 213 -23.99 -13.25 20.64
C PHE A 213 -23.94 -14.70 20.13
N ARG A 214 -25.10 -15.29 19.80
CA ARG A 214 -25.20 -16.68 19.32
C ARG A 214 -24.37 -16.90 18.05
N PHE A 215 -24.54 -16.02 17.05
CA PHE A 215 -23.83 -16.16 15.79
C PHE A 215 -22.32 -15.92 15.94
N SER A 216 -21.91 -14.94 16.76
CA SER A 216 -20.49 -14.64 16.96
C SER A 216 -19.78 -15.75 17.71
N SER A 217 -20.45 -16.39 18.68
CA SER A 217 -19.87 -17.50 19.45
C SER A 217 -19.64 -18.73 18.57
N GLN A 218 -20.63 -19.08 17.72
CA GLN A 218 -20.49 -20.18 16.76
C GLN A 218 -19.40 -19.93 15.71
N GLU A 219 -19.33 -18.71 15.20
CA GLU A 219 -18.29 -18.31 14.24
C GLU A 219 -16.89 -18.33 14.88
N ALA A 220 -16.78 -17.86 16.12
CA ALA A 220 -15.53 -17.86 16.86
C ALA A 220 -15.05 -19.29 17.18
N ALA A 221 -15.94 -20.17 17.65
CA ALA A 221 -15.64 -21.58 17.89
C ALA A 221 -15.17 -22.30 16.61
N SER A 222 -15.87 -22.11 15.50
CA SER A 222 -15.54 -22.76 14.22
C SER A 222 -14.28 -22.19 13.55
N SER A 223 -14.01 -20.89 13.70
CA SER A 223 -12.88 -20.22 13.05
C SER A 223 -11.59 -20.25 13.87
N PHE A 224 -11.70 -20.20 15.20
CA PHE A 224 -10.58 -19.95 16.11
C PHE A 224 -10.46 -20.98 17.24
N GLY A 225 -11.45 -21.88 17.41
CA GLY A 225 -11.46 -22.86 18.50
C GLY A 225 -11.66 -22.26 19.90
N ASP A 226 -12.10 -21.00 19.96
CA ASP A 226 -12.36 -20.24 21.19
C ASP A 226 -13.68 -19.48 21.00
N ASP A 227 -14.64 -19.75 21.87
CA ASP A 227 -16.00 -19.22 21.81
C ASP A 227 -16.24 -18.00 22.70
N ARG A 228 -15.20 -17.53 23.41
CA ARG A 228 -15.27 -16.39 24.32
C ARG A 228 -15.53 -15.10 23.54
N LEU A 229 -16.54 -14.35 23.97
CA LEU A 229 -16.92 -13.07 23.38
C LEU A 229 -16.76 -11.91 24.38
N LEU A 230 -16.52 -10.72 23.83
CA LEU A 230 -16.47 -9.44 24.52
C LEU A 230 -17.50 -8.46 23.93
N ILE A 231 -18.08 -7.62 24.80
CA ILE A 231 -19.07 -6.60 24.42
C ILE A 231 -18.52 -5.23 24.81
N GLU A 232 -18.46 -4.35 23.83
CA GLU A 232 -17.91 -3.01 23.95
C GLU A 232 -18.87 -1.98 23.38
N LYS A 233 -18.71 -0.73 23.78
CA LYS A 233 -19.43 0.38 23.17
C LYS A 233 -19.09 0.45 21.69
N PHE A 234 -20.12 0.56 20.84
CA PHE A 234 -19.90 0.86 19.44
C PHE A 234 -19.55 2.35 19.30
N ILE A 235 -18.34 2.63 18.80
CA ILE A 235 -17.93 3.98 18.44
C ILE A 235 -18.41 4.24 17.02
N ASP A 236 -19.32 5.18 16.85
CA ASP A 236 -19.86 5.52 15.53
C ASP A 236 -18.90 6.42 14.74
N ASN A 237 -18.80 6.16 13.44
CA ASN A 237 -17.91 6.83 12.48
C ASN A 237 -16.46 7.03 12.98
N PRO A 238 -15.80 5.98 13.52
CA PRO A 238 -14.50 6.16 14.12
C PRO A 238 -13.45 6.39 13.03
N ARG A 239 -12.43 7.15 13.40
CA ARG A 239 -11.14 7.13 12.72
C ARG A 239 -10.26 6.04 13.31
N HIS A 240 -9.51 5.37 12.46
CA HIS A 240 -8.49 4.42 12.89
C HIS A 240 -7.15 5.15 12.88
N ILE A 241 -6.64 5.48 14.06
CA ILE A 241 -5.37 6.19 14.23
C ILE A 241 -4.46 5.37 15.13
N GLU A 242 -3.22 5.19 14.72
CA GLU A 242 -2.30 4.28 15.38
C GLU A 242 -0.95 4.94 15.65
N ILE A 243 -0.29 4.52 16.73
CA ILE A 243 0.99 5.07 17.18
C ILE A 243 2.09 4.05 16.95
N GLN A 244 3.10 4.44 16.16
CA GLN A 244 4.33 3.66 16.07
C GLN A 244 5.10 3.76 17.39
N VAL A 245 5.47 2.61 17.95
CA VAL A 245 6.37 2.52 19.10
C VAL A 245 7.68 1.87 18.69
N LEU A 246 8.77 2.35 19.26
CA LEU A 246 10.10 1.73 19.18
C LEU A 246 10.67 1.64 20.60
N ALA A 247 11.02 0.44 21.04
CA ALA A 247 11.55 0.19 22.38
C ALA A 247 12.81 -0.67 22.34
N ASP A 248 13.72 -0.51 23.30
CA ASP A 248 14.91 -1.34 23.45
C ASP A 248 14.84 -2.30 24.64
N LYS A 249 15.85 -3.16 24.76
CA LYS A 249 16.00 -4.10 25.87
C LYS A 249 16.49 -3.45 27.17
N HIS A 250 16.67 -2.12 27.19
CA HIS A 250 17.20 -1.34 28.31
C HIS A 250 16.11 -0.50 29.00
N GLY A 251 14.84 -0.72 28.64
CA GLY A 251 13.68 -0.03 29.23
C GLY A 251 13.37 1.33 28.59
N ASN A 252 14.06 1.70 27.51
CA ASN A 252 13.72 2.91 26.75
C ASN A 252 12.62 2.58 25.74
N ALA A 253 11.67 3.50 25.59
CA ALA A 253 10.60 3.41 24.61
C ALA A 253 10.22 4.81 24.12
N LEU A 254 9.98 4.93 22.82
CA LEU A 254 9.64 6.15 22.11
C LEU A 254 8.38 5.92 21.27
N TRP A 255 7.61 6.98 21.03
CA TRP A 255 6.60 6.98 19.97
C TRP A 255 7.12 7.77 18.75
N LEU A 256 6.85 7.26 17.56
CA LEU A 256 7.29 7.83 16.27
C LEU A 256 6.11 8.47 15.53
N ASN A 257 5.37 9.30 16.27
CA ASN A 257 4.11 9.92 15.87
C ASN A 257 3.03 8.90 15.45
N GLU A 258 1.92 9.41 14.95
CA GLU A 258 0.76 8.63 14.53
C GLU A 258 0.68 8.43 13.02
N ARG A 259 -0.09 7.42 12.62
CA ARG A 259 -0.60 7.22 11.27
C ARG A 259 -2.12 7.22 11.27
N GLU A 260 -2.70 7.84 10.25
CA GLU A 260 -4.13 7.81 9.96
C GLU A 260 -4.41 6.71 8.95
N CYS A 261 -5.14 5.69 9.37
CA CYS A 261 -5.42 4.47 8.61
C CYS A 261 -6.93 4.27 8.38
N SER A 262 -7.69 5.37 8.34
CA SER A 262 -9.15 5.35 8.26
C SER A 262 -9.72 4.95 6.90
N ILE A 263 -8.95 5.07 5.80
CA ILE A 263 -9.45 4.63 4.49
C ILE A 263 -9.33 3.12 4.41
N GLN A 264 -10.48 2.46 4.59
CA GLN A 264 -10.56 1.01 4.71
C GLN A 264 -11.63 0.40 3.81
N ARG A 265 -11.37 -0.83 3.38
CA ARG A 265 -12.33 -1.71 2.71
C ARG A 265 -12.49 -2.98 3.53
N ARG A 266 -13.71 -3.24 4.05
CA ARG A 266 -13.99 -4.43 4.89
C ARG A 266 -12.96 -4.56 6.03
N ASN A 267 -12.68 -3.44 6.71
CA ASN A 267 -11.71 -3.32 7.79
C ASN A 267 -10.25 -3.59 7.40
N GLN A 268 -9.93 -3.66 6.10
CA GLN A 268 -8.56 -3.69 5.58
C GLN A 268 -8.14 -2.28 5.18
N LYS A 269 -6.96 -1.84 5.63
CA LYS A 269 -6.38 -0.53 5.30
C LYS A 269 -6.03 -0.47 3.81
N VAL A 270 -6.34 0.65 3.16
CA VAL A 270 -6.17 0.86 1.70
C VAL A 270 -5.27 2.06 1.42
N VAL A 271 -5.46 3.15 2.18
CA VAL A 271 -4.66 4.37 2.14
C VAL A 271 -4.32 4.78 3.57
N GLU A 272 -3.06 5.08 3.80
CA GLU A 272 -2.51 5.49 5.09
C GLU A 272 -1.75 6.80 4.93
N GLU A 273 -1.79 7.67 5.94
CA GLU A 273 -1.00 8.90 5.94
C GLU A 273 -0.38 9.21 7.29
N ALA A 274 0.74 9.91 7.27
CA ALA A 274 1.42 10.40 8.47
C ALA A 274 1.87 11.85 8.27
N PRO A 275 1.59 12.75 9.24
CA PRO A 275 0.73 12.56 10.42
C PRO A 275 -0.77 12.49 10.07
N SER A 276 -1.66 12.45 11.08
CA SER A 276 -3.11 12.57 10.91
C SER A 276 -3.54 14.03 10.73
N THR A 277 -4.53 14.27 9.86
CA THR A 277 -5.22 15.57 9.72
C THR A 277 -6.12 15.92 10.89
N PHE A 278 -6.50 14.94 11.71
CA PHE A 278 -7.51 15.10 12.74
C PHE A 278 -6.92 15.48 14.11
N LEU A 279 -5.72 14.99 14.42
CA LEU A 279 -5.11 15.19 15.72
C LEU A 279 -4.41 16.54 15.85
N ASP A 280 -4.74 17.26 16.91
CA ASP A 280 -3.93 18.40 17.39
C ASP A 280 -2.70 17.90 18.19
N PRO A 281 -1.73 18.79 18.48
CA PRO A 281 -0.52 18.41 19.21
C PRO A 281 -0.77 17.82 20.61
N GLU A 282 -1.85 18.22 21.28
CA GLU A 282 -2.17 17.74 22.64
C GLU A 282 -2.69 16.31 22.60
N THR A 283 -3.70 16.02 21.76
CA THR A 283 -4.21 14.66 21.60
C THR A 283 -3.11 13.71 21.11
N ARG A 284 -2.29 14.15 20.14
CA ARG A 284 -1.14 13.37 19.63
C ARG A 284 -0.15 13.00 20.73
N ARG A 285 0.20 13.95 21.60
CA ARG A 285 1.07 13.70 22.74
C ARG A 285 0.44 12.70 23.70
N ALA A 286 -0.84 12.89 24.06
CA ALA A 286 -1.53 12.00 24.99
C ALA A 286 -1.59 10.56 24.45
N MET A 287 -1.88 10.37 23.16
CA MET A 287 -1.85 9.06 22.50
C MET A 287 -0.44 8.45 22.52
N GLY A 288 0.58 9.24 22.19
CA GLY A 288 1.98 8.81 22.21
C GLY A 288 2.45 8.35 23.59
N GLU A 289 2.13 9.13 24.64
CA GLU A 289 2.47 8.81 26.02
C GLU A 289 1.78 7.54 26.50
N GLN A 290 0.49 7.35 26.17
CA GLN A 290 -0.24 6.14 26.51
C GLN A 290 0.26 4.90 25.75
N ALA A 291 0.62 5.04 24.46
CA ALA A 291 1.22 3.95 23.69
C ALA A 291 2.58 3.52 24.29
N VAL A 292 3.42 4.47 24.70
CA VAL A 292 4.68 4.16 25.39
C VAL A 292 4.43 3.56 26.78
N ALA A 293 3.42 4.01 27.51
CA ALA A 293 3.05 3.42 28.80
C ALA A 293 2.66 1.93 28.66
N LEU A 294 1.84 1.59 27.66
CA LEU A 294 1.49 0.21 27.35
C LEU A 294 2.72 -0.63 26.98
N ALA A 295 3.55 -0.12 26.07
CA ALA A 295 4.78 -0.80 25.67
C ALA A 295 5.71 -1.08 26.86
N LYS A 296 5.87 -0.11 27.78
CA LYS A 296 6.64 -0.31 29.02
C LYS A 296 6.00 -1.33 29.96
N ALA A 297 4.67 -1.32 30.09
CA ALA A 297 3.95 -2.25 30.95
C ALA A 297 4.18 -3.72 30.57
N VAL A 298 4.36 -3.99 29.27
CA VAL A 298 4.66 -5.34 28.75
C VAL A 298 6.13 -5.58 28.48
N LYS A 299 7.02 -4.68 28.94
CA LYS A 299 8.47 -4.74 28.70
C LYS A 299 8.84 -4.90 27.22
N TYR A 300 8.08 -4.23 26.36
CA TYR A 300 8.22 -4.34 24.91
C TYR A 300 9.63 -3.98 24.44
N SER A 301 10.09 -4.66 23.40
CA SER A 301 11.30 -4.29 22.65
C SER A 301 11.06 -4.51 21.16
N SER A 302 11.86 -3.85 20.31
CA SER A 302 11.67 -3.76 18.85
C SER A 302 10.61 -2.71 18.46
N ALA A 303 10.20 -2.74 17.18
CA ALA A 303 9.10 -1.92 16.68
C ALA A 303 7.75 -2.61 16.93
N GLY A 304 6.73 -1.83 17.22
CA GLY A 304 5.34 -2.28 17.36
C GLY A 304 4.38 -1.11 17.17
N THR A 305 3.10 -1.39 17.06
CA THR A 305 2.09 -0.34 16.87
C THR A 305 0.95 -0.50 17.84
N VAL A 306 0.55 0.59 18.49
CA VAL A 306 -0.67 0.64 19.30
C VAL A 306 -1.77 1.31 18.49
N GLU A 307 -2.84 0.58 18.21
CA GLU A 307 -3.97 1.05 17.40
C GLU A 307 -5.08 1.63 18.30
N PHE A 308 -5.69 2.72 17.84
CA PHE A 308 -6.80 3.38 18.53
C PHE A 308 -7.97 3.65 17.58
N LEU A 309 -9.18 3.56 18.12
CA LEU A 309 -10.35 4.21 17.52
C LEU A 309 -10.48 5.62 18.10
N VAL A 310 -10.62 6.61 17.23
CA VAL A 310 -10.79 8.02 17.62
C VAL A 310 -12.16 8.49 17.18
N ASP A 311 -12.95 8.99 18.12
CA ASP A 311 -14.29 9.50 17.86
C ASP A 311 -14.29 10.95 17.35
N SER A 312 -15.45 11.47 16.98
CA SER A 312 -15.62 12.84 16.46
C SER A 312 -15.24 13.93 17.46
N SER A 313 -15.21 13.62 18.76
CA SER A 313 -14.80 14.52 19.84
C SER A 313 -13.32 14.38 20.20
N LYS A 314 -12.55 13.63 19.41
CA LYS A 314 -11.12 13.31 19.62
C LYS A 314 -10.85 12.49 20.88
N ASN A 315 -11.85 11.85 21.47
CA ASN A 315 -11.56 10.82 22.45
C ASN A 315 -11.03 9.60 21.71
N PHE A 316 -9.99 8.99 22.25
CA PHE A 316 -9.32 7.85 21.64
C PHE A 316 -9.35 6.66 22.59
N TYR A 317 -9.51 5.47 22.01
CA TYR A 317 -9.71 4.23 22.74
C TYR A 317 -8.85 3.13 22.12
N PHE A 318 -8.05 2.47 22.96
CA PHE A 318 -7.20 1.34 22.59
C PHE A 318 -8.03 0.26 21.90
N LEU A 319 -7.54 -0.18 20.75
CA LEU A 319 -8.13 -1.25 19.96
C LEU A 319 -7.31 -2.53 20.08
N GLU A 320 -6.03 -2.46 19.71
CA GLU A 320 -5.09 -3.59 19.78
C GLU A 320 -3.64 -3.08 19.73
N MET A 321 -2.68 -3.97 20.02
CA MET A 321 -1.26 -3.73 19.80
C MET A 321 -0.70 -4.77 18.84
N ASN A 322 -0.24 -4.32 17.68
CA ASN A 322 0.43 -5.16 16.70
C ASN A 322 1.90 -5.33 17.14
N THR A 323 2.29 -6.54 17.50
CA THR A 323 3.59 -6.87 18.11
C THR A 323 4.70 -7.10 17.07
N ARG A 324 4.67 -6.29 16.00
CA ARG A 324 5.49 -6.44 14.80
C ARG A 324 5.55 -5.13 14.01
N LEU A 325 6.38 -5.11 12.97
CA LEU A 325 6.32 -4.09 11.94
C LEU A 325 4.98 -4.16 11.19
N GLN A 326 4.53 -3.04 10.64
CA GLN A 326 3.33 -2.95 9.82
C GLN A 326 3.66 -2.58 8.36
N VAL A 327 2.67 -2.75 7.47
CA VAL A 327 2.81 -2.53 6.03
C VAL A 327 3.15 -1.05 5.78
N GLU A 328 2.40 -0.18 6.45
CA GLU A 328 2.39 1.28 6.43
C GLU A 328 3.51 1.96 7.22
N HIS A 329 4.49 1.20 7.73
CA HIS A 329 5.67 1.79 8.37
C HIS A 329 6.43 2.83 7.50
N PRO A 330 6.45 2.76 6.14
CA PRO A 330 7.17 3.73 5.32
C PRO A 330 6.71 5.17 5.50
N VAL A 331 5.42 5.45 5.76
CA VAL A 331 4.97 6.84 5.97
C VAL A 331 5.59 7.44 7.24
N THR A 332 5.79 6.63 8.28
CA THR A 332 6.52 7.04 9.49
C THR A 332 8.00 7.26 9.19
N GLU A 333 8.64 6.36 8.43
CA GLU A 333 10.05 6.54 8.02
C GLU A 333 10.23 7.84 7.22
N CYS A 334 9.30 8.19 6.33
CA CYS A 334 9.36 9.40 5.52
C CYS A 334 9.33 10.68 6.36
N ILE A 335 8.47 10.77 7.38
CA ILE A 335 8.34 11.99 8.18
C ILE A 335 9.35 12.09 9.33
N THR A 336 9.92 10.96 9.76
CA THR A 336 10.90 10.92 10.87
C THR A 336 12.35 10.84 10.40
N GLY A 337 12.59 10.28 9.20
CA GLY A 337 13.92 9.97 8.70
C GLY A 337 14.55 8.72 9.33
N LEU A 338 13.81 7.94 10.13
CA LEU A 338 14.32 6.73 10.79
C LEU A 338 14.06 5.49 9.92
N ASP A 339 15.07 4.63 9.75
CA ASP A 339 14.91 3.30 9.16
C ASP A 339 14.49 2.31 10.26
N LEU A 340 13.22 1.92 10.28
CA LEU A 340 12.64 1.11 11.35
C LEU A 340 13.19 -0.32 11.34
N VAL A 341 13.44 -0.89 10.17
CA VAL A 341 14.06 -2.22 10.07
C VAL A 341 15.48 -2.18 10.63
N GLN A 342 16.24 -1.11 10.36
CA GLN A 342 17.57 -0.93 10.94
C GLN A 342 17.50 -0.84 12.47
N GLU A 343 16.57 -0.05 13.02
CA GLU A 343 16.40 0.06 14.46
C GLU A 343 15.99 -1.28 15.10
N MET A 344 15.08 -2.04 14.47
CA MET A 344 14.72 -3.39 14.92
C MET A 344 15.94 -4.31 15.00
N ILE A 345 16.80 -4.32 13.97
CA ILE A 345 18.03 -5.14 13.96
C ILE A 345 18.99 -4.69 15.08
N ARG A 346 19.16 -3.38 15.28
CA ARG A 346 20.01 -2.83 16.34
C ARG A 346 19.53 -3.22 17.73
N VAL A 347 18.23 -3.06 18.00
CA VAL A 347 17.60 -3.45 19.26
C VAL A 347 17.73 -4.96 19.49
N ALA A 348 17.51 -5.77 18.45
CA ALA A 348 17.65 -7.22 18.54
C ALA A 348 19.08 -7.62 18.96
N LYS A 349 20.09 -6.92 18.43
CA LYS A 349 21.51 -7.07 18.81
C LYS A 349 21.85 -6.56 20.22
N GLY A 350 20.91 -5.90 20.89
CA GLY A 350 21.04 -5.44 22.27
C GLY A 350 21.53 -4.00 22.43
N TYR A 351 21.55 -3.20 21.35
CA TYR A 351 21.90 -1.79 21.47
C TYR A 351 20.73 -0.96 22.07
N PRO A 352 21.04 0.07 22.88
CA PRO A 352 20.04 1.03 23.30
C PRO A 352 19.58 1.91 22.13
N LEU A 353 18.40 2.50 22.27
CA LEU A 353 17.88 3.48 21.32
C LEU A 353 18.83 4.68 21.22
N ARG A 354 19.08 5.14 20.00
CA ARG A 354 19.96 6.30 19.73
C ARG A 354 19.28 7.63 20.01
N HIS A 355 17.96 7.65 19.91
CA HIS A 355 17.13 8.84 19.96
C HIS A 355 16.42 8.95 21.32
N LYS A 356 16.15 10.17 21.72
CA LYS A 356 15.19 10.51 22.78
C LYS A 356 13.90 11.00 22.14
N GLN A 357 12.83 11.08 22.93
CA GLN A 357 11.53 11.50 22.42
C GLN A 357 11.55 12.91 21.80
N ALA A 358 12.38 13.81 22.34
CA ALA A 358 12.56 15.17 21.83
C ALA A 358 13.27 15.22 20.47
N ASP A 359 13.95 14.13 20.06
CA ASP A 359 14.68 14.06 18.78
C ASP A 359 13.79 13.57 17.63
N ILE A 360 12.53 13.18 17.91
CA ILE A 360 11.61 12.62 16.92
C ILE A 360 10.84 13.75 16.23
N PRO A 361 11.10 14.03 14.95
CA PRO A 361 10.48 15.15 14.26
C PRO A 361 9.13 14.75 13.63
N ILE A 362 8.38 15.77 13.21
CA ILE A 362 7.35 15.65 12.16
C ILE A 362 7.82 16.54 11.02
N ASN A 363 8.54 15.95 10.06
CA ASN A 363 9.01 16.66 8.88
C ASN A 363 8.08 16.34 7.72
N GLY A 364 7.29 17.32 7.27
CA GLY A 364 6.42 17.16 6.10
C GLY A 364 5.24 16.21 6.31
N TRP A 365 4.83 15.57 5.22
CA TRP A 365 3.66 14.69 5.15
C TRP A 365 3.92 13.54 4.19
N ALA A 366 3.54 12.33 4.57
CA ALA A 366 3.64 11.14 3.73
C ALA A 366 2.29 10.46 3.57
N VAL A 367 2.05 9.89 2.39
CA VAL A 367 0.85 9.12 2.06
C VAL A 367 1.28 7.84 1.36
N GLU A 368 0.73 6.71 1.80
CA GLU A 368 0.89 5.39 1.20
C GLU A 368 -0.44 4.93 0.60
N CYS A 369 -0.35 4.31 -0.59
CA CYS A 369 -1.43 3.59 -1.21
C CYS A 369 -1.00 2.14 -1.45
N ARG A 370 -1.84 1.20 -1.03
CA ARG A 370 -1.63 -0.23 -1.33
C ARG A 370 -2.13 -0.55 -2.72
N VAL A 371 -1.22 -0.78 -3.65
CA VAL A 371 -1.54 -1.16 -5.02
C VAL A 371 -1.76 -2.67 -5.05
N TYR A 372 -2.97 -3.08 -5.39
CA TYR A 372 -3.41 -4.47 -5.42
C TYR A 372 -3.77 -4.91 -6.84
N ALA A 373 -3.48 -6.17 -7.15
CA ALA A 373 -4.03 -6.88 -8.30
C ALA A 373 -5.48 -7.29 -7.98
N GLU A 374 -6.38 -6.32 -8.03
CA GLU A 374 -7.79 -6.45 -7.67
C GLU A 374 -8.67 -5.64 -8.62
N ASP A 375 -9.88 -6.11 -8.87
CA ASP A 375 -10.88 -5.40 -9.69
C ASP A 375 -11.72 -4.46 -8.81
N PRO A 376 -11.49 -3.13 -8.82
CA PRO A 376 -12.21 -2.21 -7.94
C PRO A 376 -13.70 -2.09 -8.32
N TYR A 377 -14.08 -2.44 -9.54
CA TYR A 377 -15.47 -2.37 -10.02
C TYR A 377 -16.33 -3.53 -9.52
N LYS A 378 -15.70 -4.60 -9.00
CA LYS A 378 -16.37 -5.80 -8.49
C LYS A 378 -16.15 -5.94 -6.99
N SER A 379 -17.18 -5.59 -6.22
CA SER A 379 -17.20 -5.77 -4.76
C SER A 379 -15.99 -5.12 -4.05
N PHE A 380 -15.47 -4.03 -4.62
CA PHE A 380 -14.26 -3.32 -4.19
C PHE A 380 -12.96 -4.12 -4.19
N GLY A 381 -12.84 -5.23 -4.91
CA GLY A 381 -11.54 -5.87 -5.14
C GLY A 381 -11.58 -7.39 -5.04
N LEU A 382 -12.25 -7.98 -6.02
CA LEU A 382 -12.01 -9.38 -6.36
C LEU A 382 -10.55 -9.51 -6.83
N PRO A 383 -9.73 -10.42 -6.25
CA PRO A 383 -8.35 -10.63 -6.69
C PRO A 383 -8.26 -10.97 -8.18
N SER A 384 -7.28 -10.36 -8.84
CA SER A 384 -6.94 -10.60 -10.24
C SER A 384 -5.65 -11.41 -10.31
N ILE A 385 -5.78 -12.63 -10.79
CA ILE A 385 -4.69 -13.59 -10.93
C ILE A 385 -4.16 -13.53 -12.35
N GLY A 386 -2.85 -13.58 -12.51
CA GLY A 386 -2.24 -13.57 -13.84
C GLY A 386 -0.83 -13.02 -13.83
N LYS A 387 -0.28 -12.84 -15.02
CA LYS A 387 1.10 -12.42 -15.22
C LYS A 387 1.17 -10.94 -15.52
N LEU A 388 2.12 -10.24 -14.90
CA LEU A 388 2.43 -8.85 -15.21
C LEU A 388 3.15 -8.74 -16.55
N SER A 389 2.40 -8.49 -17.63
CA SER A 389 2.96 -8.36 -18.98
C SER A 389 3.78 -7.07 -19.15
N GLN A 390 3.41 -6.02 -18.42
CA GLN A 390 4.17 -4.79 -18.30
C GLN A 390 4.06 -4.26 -16.87
N TYR A 391 5.18 -3.83 -16.30
CA TYR A 391 5.22 -3.24 -14.96
C TYR A 391 6.28 -2.15 -14.92
N GLN A 392 5.86 -0.91 -14.71
CA GLN A 392 6.74 0.25 -14.61
C GLN A 392 6.30 1.13 -13.44
N GLU A 393 7.17 1.20 -12.44
CA GLU A 393 6.98 2.02 -11.26
C GLU A 393 7.22 3.51 -11.60
N PRO A 394 6.46 4.45 -10.99
CA PRO A 394 6.53 5.89 -11.28
C PRO A 394 7.72 6.59 -10.60
N LEU A 395 8.91 5.97 -10.62
CA LEU A 395 10.10 6.46 -9.90
C LEU A 395 10.71 7.74 -10.49
N HIS A 396 10.28 8.18 -11.68
CA HIS A 396 10.67 9.47 -12.25
C HIS A 396 9.95 10.66 -11.61
N VAL A 397 8.84 10.41 -10.89
CA VAL A 397 8.14 11.45 -10.13
C VAL A 397 8.95 11.77 -8.87
N PRO A 398 9.26 13.05 -8.58
CA PRO A 398 10.04 13.42 -7.40
C PRO A 398 9.39 12.97 -6.10
N SER A 399 10.21 12.58 -5.12
CA SER A 399 9.75 12.21 -3.77
C SER A 399 8.72 11.06 -3.75
N VAL A 400 8.88 10.10 -4.67
CA VAL A 400 8.15 8.83 -4.69
C VAL A 400 9.04 7.70 -4.21
N ARG A 401 8.48 6.81 -3.40
CA ARG A 401 9.07 5.54 -2.96
C ARG A 401 8.12 4.42 -3.35
N VAL A 402 8.67 3.32 -3.87
CA VAL A 402 7.91 2.10 -4.14
C VAL A 402 8.59 0.94 -3.45
N ASP A 403 7.84 0.27 -2.59
CA ASP A 403 8.24 -0.98 -1.94
C ASP A 403 7.47 -2.12 -2.63
N SER A 404 8.17 -2.92 -3.44
CA SER A 404 7.59 -4.00 -4.24
C SER A 404 8.36 -5.33 -4.07
N GLY A 405 7.62 -6.44 -4.19
CA GLY A 405 8.15 -7.81 -4.14
C GLY A 405 8.09 -8.52 -5.49
N ILE A 406 7.81 -7.78 -6.56
CA ILE A 406 7.48 -8.26 -7.90
C ILE A 406 8.18 -7.41 -8.96
N GLN A 407 8.22 -7.91 -10.18
CA GLN A 407 8.80 -7.23 -11.34
C GLN A 407 7.98 -7.53 -12.59
N GLN A 408 8.31 -6.88 -13.71
CA GLN A 408 7.74 -7.27 -15.00
C GLN A 408 7.97 -8.77 -15.26
N GLY A 409 6.91 -9.46 -15.64
CA GLY A 409 6.89 -10.91 -15.85
C GLY A 409 6.63 -11.73 -14.58
N SER A 410 6.46 -11.13 -13.41
CA SER A 410 6.02 -11.85 -12.21
C SER A 410 4.56 -12.33 -12.33
N ASP A 411 4.27 -13.46 -11.70
CA ASP A 411 2.92 -14.01 -11.58
C ASP A 411 2.28 -13.59 -10.25
N ILE A 412 1.04 -13.09 -10.32
CA ILE A 412 0.16 -12.92 -9.17
C ILE A 412 -0.60 -14.23 -9.01
N SER A 413 -0.36 -14.95 -7.92
CA SER A 413 -0.90 -16.28 -7.66
C SER A 413 -2.14 -16.26 -6.76
N ILE A 414 -2.93 -17.33 -6.81
CA ILE A 414 -4.09 -17.53 -5.91
C ILE A 414 -3.69 -17.80 -4.46
N TYR A 415 -2.43 -18.14 -4.20
CA TYR A 415 -2.01 -18.70 -2.91
C TYR A 415 -1.69 -17.63 -1.86
N TYR A 416 -1.39 -16.41 -2.30
CA TYR A 416 -0.90 -15.34 -1.44
C TYR A 416 -1.67 -14.04 -1.67
N ASP A 417 -1.42 -13.09 -0.79
CA ASP A 417 -1.94 -11.73 -0.90
C ASP A 417 -1.60 -11.11 -2.28
N PRO A 418 -2.58 -10.50 -2.98
CA PRO A 418 -2.40 -9.98 -4.33
C PRO A 418 -1.79 -8.57 -4.37
N MET A 419 -1.15 -8.09 -3.29
CA MET A 419 -0.48 -6.79 -3.28
C MET A 419 0.67 -6.78 -4.29
N ILE A 420 0.61 -5.81 -5.19
CA ILE A 420 1.62 -5.51 -6.21
C ILE A 420 2.74 -4.71 -5.55
N SER A 421 2.39 -3.60 -4.91
CA SER A 421 3.35 -2.70 -4.29
C SER A 421 2.70 -1.80 -3.26
N LYS A 422 3.55 -1.18 -2.44
CA LYS A 422 3.20 0.00 -1.67
C LYS A 422 3.75 1.20 -2.43
N LEU A 423 2.89 2.12 -2.81
CA LEU A 423 3.27 3.39 -3.42
C LEU A 423 3.23 4.47 -2.34
N ILE A 424 4.37 5.09 -2.09
CA ILE A 424 4.51 6.11 -1.05
C ILE A 424 4.95 7.42 -1.68
N THR A 425 4.32 8.51 -1.26
CA THR A 425 4.70 9.86 -1.65
C THR A 425 4.89 10.73 -0.45
N TYR A 426 5.72 11.74 -0.60
CA TYR A 426 6.08 12.66 0.47
C TYR A 426 6.10 14.10 -0.02
N GLY A 427 5.74 15.04 0.84
CA GLY A 427 5.79 16.48 0.59
C GLY A 427 6.13 17.28 1.83
N SER A 428 6.49 18.55 1.65
CA SER A 428 6.67 19.49 2.77
C SER A 428 5.38 19.77 3.54
N ASN A 429 4.25 19.50 2.90
CA ASN A 429 2.91 19.56 3.45
C ASN A 429 2.01 18.51 2.76
N ARG A 430 0.81 18.32 3.31
CA ARG A 430 -0.15 17.34 2.81
C ARG A 430 -0.53 17.56 1.35
N ALA A 431 -0.79 18.79 0.93
CA ALA A 431 -1.24 19.08 -0.44
C ALA A 431 -0.17 18.69 -1.47
N GLU A 432 1.11 18.93 -1.18
CA GLU A 432 2.22 18.51 -2.02
C GLU A 432 2.35 16.97 -2.08
N ALA A 433 2.19 16.28 -0.95
CA ALA A 433 2.20 14.81 -0.91
C ALA A 433 1.04 14.23 -1.75
N LEU A 434 -0.18 14.76 -1.59
CA LEU A 434 -1.34 14.34 -2.38
C LEU A 434 -1.16 14.61 -3.87
N LYS A 435 -0.62 15.78 -4.25
CA LYS A 435 -0.36 16.10 -5.65
C LYS A 435 0.65 15.15 -6.28
N ARG A 436 1.68 14.77 -5.53
CA ARG A 436 2.64 13.74 -5.97
C ARG A 436 2.01 12.36 -6.08
N MET A 437 1.14 11.98 -5.14
CA MET A 437 0.41 10.71 -5.22
C MET A 437 -0.47 10.66 -6.47
N GLU A 438 -1.16 11.76 -6.75
CA GLU A 438 -1.94 11.96 -7.96
C GLU A 438 -1.10 11.69 -9.22
N GLU A 439 0.01 12.41 -9.36
CA GLU A 439 0.94 12.27 -10.48
C GLU A 439 1.56 10.87 -10.57
N ALA A 440 1.92 10.27 -9.43
CA ALA A 440 2.53 8.94 -9.37
C ALA A 440 1.56 7.85 -9.83
N LEU A 441 0.30 7.89 -9.36
CA LEU A 441 -0.74 6.96 -9.78
C LEU A 441 -1.05 7.10 -11.28
N ASP A 442 -1.07 8.33 -11.82
CA ASP A 442 -1.26 8.59 -13.25
C ASP A 442 -0.10 8.06 -14.12
N ASN A 443 1.11 7.94 -13.55
CA ASN A 443 2.32 7.48 -14.24
C ASN A 443 2.65 6.00 -14.01
N TYR A 444 1.82 5.27 -13.25
CA TYR A 444 2.07 3.87 -12.93
C TYR A 444 1.53 2.97 -14.03
N VAL A 445 2.43 2.19 -14.66
CA VAL A 445 2.02 1.24 -15.70
C VAL A 445 1.97 -0.18 -15.14
N ILE A 446 0.78 -0.77 -15.15
CA ILE A 446 0.55 -2.17 -14.80
C ILE A 446 -0.32 -2.78 -15.90
N ARG A 447 0.13 -3.89 -16.50
CA ARG A 447 -0.62 -4.64 -17.51
C ARG A 447 -0.58 -6.13 -17.24
N GLY A 448 -1.64 -6.81 -17.69
CA GLY A 448 -1.79 -8.27 -17.59
C GLY A 448 -2.70 -8.73 -16.45
N VAL A 449 -2.86 -7.91 -15.41
CA VAL A 449 -3.86 -8.10 -14.34
C VAL A 449 -4.71 -6.85 -14.19
N THR A 450 -5.94 -7.01 -13.69
CA THR A 450 -6.74 -5.87 -13.21
C THR A 450 -6.17 -5.38 -11.88
N HIS A 451 -6.24 -4.07 -11.63
CA HIS A 451 -5.66 -3.46 -10.44
C HIS A 451 -6.51 -2.30 -9.91
N ASN A 452 -6.28 -1.92 -8.65
CA ASN A 452 -7.08 -0.93 -7.92
C ASN A 452 -6.65 0.54 -8.09
N ILE A 453 -5.65 0.84 -8.93
CA ILE A 453 -5.11 2.21 -9.13
C ILE A 453 -6.21 3.26 -9.38
N SER A 454 -7.23 2.95 -10.17
CA SER A 454 -8.34 3.88 -10.45
C SER A 454 -9.09 4.30 -9.19
N LEU A 455 -9.36 3.34 -8.30
CA LEU A 455 -9.99 3.62 -7.01
C LEU A 455 -9.08 4.47 -6.13
N LEU A 456 -7.79 4.11 -6.04
CA LEU A 456 -6.82 4.86 -5.24
C LEU A 456 -6.74 6.31 -5.70
N ARG A 457 -6.65 6.54 -7.01
CA ARG A 457 -6.58 7.88 -7.60
C ARG A 457 -7.82 8.71 -7.25
N GLU A 458 -9.00 8.12 -7.39
CA GLU A 458 -10.27 8.79 -7.09
C GLU A 458 -10.38 9.14 -5.59
N VAL A 459 -9.93 8.27 -4.70
CA VAL A 459 -9.85 8.57 -3.26
C VAL A 459 -8.93 9.76 -3.00
N ILE A 460 -7.73 9.78 -3.60
CA ILE A 460 -6.71 10.82 -3.37
C ILE A 460 -7.19 12.22 -3.76
N ILE A 461 -7.98 12.34 -4.83
CA ILE A 461 -8.53 13.65 -5.26
C ILE A 461 -9.92 13.95 -4.70
N HIS A 462 -10.54 13.01 -3.99
CA HIS A 462 -11.90 13.21 -3.51
C HIS A 462 -11.97 14.37 -2.52
N PRO A 463 -12.90 15.34 -2.66
CA PRO A 463 -12.93 16.54 -1.82
C PRO A 463 -12.99 16.27 -0.31
N ARG A 464 -13.70 15.20 0.10
CA ARG A 464 -13.74 14.79 1.52
C ARG A 464 -12.37 14.31 2.02
N PHE A 465 -11.65 13.52 1.23
CA PHE A 465 -10.29 13.07 1.56
C PHE A 465 -9.30 14.25 1.61
N VAL A 466 -9.35 15.15 0.63
CA VAL A 466 -8.49 16.35 0.58
C VAL A 466 -8.72 17.29 1.77
N ARG A 467 -9.96 17.44 2.25
CA ARG A 467 -10.26 18.21 3.47
C ARG A 467 -9.98 17.45 4.78
N GLY A 468 -9.67 16.16 4.69
CA GLY A 468 -9.49 15.30 5.86
C GLY A 468 -10.81 14.94 6.55
N ASP A 469 -11.96 15.09 5.89
CA ASP A 469 -13.28 14.63 6.35
C ASP A 469 -13.46 13.14 6.01
N ILE A 470 -12.87 12.28 6.84
CA ILE A 470 -12.78 10.84 6.59
C ILE A 470 -13.13 10.06 7.86
N SER A 471 -13.54 8.82 7.65
CA SER A 471 -13.77 7.82 8.69
C SER A 471 -13.53 6.43 8.10
N THR A 472 -13.58 5.40 8.95
CA THR A 472 -13.59 3.99 8.52
C THR A 472 -14.73 3.61 7.57
N LYS A 473 -15.77 4.48 7.43
CA LYS A 473 -16.89 4.31 6.51
C LYS A 473 -16.77 5.11 5.21
N PHE A 474 -15.61 5.75 4.95
CA PHE A 474 -15.44 6.61 3.78
C PHE A 474 -15.82 5.93 2.46
N LEU A 475 -15.29 4.73 2.17
CA LEU A 475 -15.57 4.03 0.90
C LEU A 475 -17.05 3.68 0.73
N PRO A 476 -17.74 3.03 1.70
CA PRO A 476 -19.16 2.73 1.55
C PRO A 476 -20.05 3.97 1.52
N GLU A 477 -19.66 5.10 2.13
CA GLU A 477 -20.41 6.35 2.05
C GLU A 477 -20.24 7.07 0.70
N VAL A 478 -19.02 7.09 0.16
CA VAL A 478 -18.70 7.78 -1.10
C VAL A 478 -19.14 6.94 -2.30
N TYR A 479 -19.09 5.62 -2.18
CA TYR A 479 -19.39 4.67 -3.25
C TYR A 479 -20.40 3.59 -2.78
N PRO A 480 -21.63 3.96 -2.39
CA PRO A 480 -22.61 3.03 -1.82
C PRO A 480 -22.97 1.88 -2.77
N ASP A 481 -23.03 2.16 -4.08
CA ASP A 481 -23.34 1.18 -5.13
C ASP A 481 -22.10 0.54 -5.76
N GLY A 482 -20.95 0.64 -5.08
CA GLY A 482 -19.66 0.23 -5.61
C GLY A 482 -18.97 1.32 -6.43
N PHE A 483 -17.66 1.14 -6.65
CA PHE A 483 -16.87 2.04 -7.49
C PHE A 483 -17.29 1.92 -8.97
N LYS A 484 -17.58 3.05 -9.62
CA LYS A 484 -18.02 3.12 -11.03
C LYS A 484 -17.01 3.80 -11.96
N GLY A 485 -15.80 4.09 -11.49
CA GLY A 485 -14.79 4.83 -12.25
C GLY A 485 -15.00 6.34 -12.20
N HIS A 486 -14.01 7.08 -12.75
CA HIS A 486 -14.08 8.53 -12.87
C HIS A 486 -15.18 8.95 -13.85
N LYS A 487 -15.96 9.96 -13.47
CA LYS A 487 -16.94 10.59 -14.36
C LYS A 487 -16.30 11.77 -15.05
N LEU A 488 -15.98 11.60 -16.34
CA LEU A 488 -15.44 12.67 -17.17
C LEU A 488 -16.38 13.88 -17.21
N THR A 489 -15.83 15.05 -16.89
CA THR A 489 -16.44 16.34 -17.20
C THR A 489 -16.48 16.55 -18.71
N ASP A 490 -17.32 17.48 -19.19
CA ASP A 490 -17.35 17.81 -20.62
C ASP A 490 -16.01 18.36 -21.12
N LEU A 491 -15.22 19.01 -20.24
CA LEU A 491 -13.88 19.46 -20.58
C LEU A 491 -12.94 18.26 -20.76
N GLU A 492 -12.84 17.37 -19.77
CA GLU A 492 -11.97 16.20 -19.88
C GLU A 492 -12.37 15.30 -21.04
N ARG A 493 -13.68 15.14 -21.30
CA ARG A 493 -14.19 14.43 -22.47
C ARG A 493 -13.66 15.04 -23.76
N ARG A 494 -13.74 16.37 -23.90
CA ARG A 494 -13.19 17.10 -25.06
C ARG A 494 -11.69 16.88 -25.21
N GLU A 495 -10.93 17.04 -24.13
CA GLU A 495 -9.47 16.88 -24.15
C GLU A 495 -9.05 15.47 -24.55
N LEU A 496 -9.77 14.46 -24.06
CA LEU A 496 -9.58 13.07 -24.43
C LEU A 496 -9.83 12.81 -25.91
N LEU A 497 -10.97 13.27 -26.44
CA LEU A 497 -11.31 13.14 -27.85
C LEU A 497 -10.26 13.81 -28.74
N ALA A 498 -9.84 15.03 -28.37
CA ALA A 498 -8.82 15.78 -29.10
C ALA A 498 -7.46 15.10 -29.06
N THR A 499 -7.07 14.58 -27.91
CA THR A 499 -5.79 13.87 -27.72
C THR A 499 -5.76 12.56 -28.51
N ALA A 500 -6.83 11.77 -28.44
CA ALA A 500 -6.99 10.53 -29.22
C ALA A 500 -6.85 10.76 -30.72
N ALA A 501 -7.61 11.72 -31.23
CA ALA A 501 -7.63 12.07 -32.63
C ALA A 501 -6.25 12.59 -33.09
N SER A 502 -5.63 13.46 -32.30
CA SER A 502 -4.32 14.04 -32.62
C SER A 502 -3.21 12.99 -32.60
N LEU A 503 -3.18 12.10 -31.60
CA LEU A 503 -2.18 11.03 -31.49
C LEU A 503 -2.30 10.03 -32.63
N TYR A 504 -3.53 9.66 -32.99
CA TYR A 504 -3.77 8.80 -34.16
C TYR A 504 -3.22 9.43 -35.44
N VAL A 505 -3.54 10.70 -35.71
CA VAL A 505 -3.02 11.39 -36.91
C VAL A 505 -1.49 11.53 -36.85
N ALA A 506 -0.93 11.85 -35.68
CA ALA A 506 0.52 11.92 -35.50
C ALA A 506 1.21 10.58 -35.81
N GLU A 507 0.62 9.47 -35.38
CA GLU A 507 1.13 8.13 -35.68
C GLU A 507 0.98 7.78 -37.16
N GLN A 508 -0.15 8.06 -37.78
CA GLN A 508 -0.35 7.87 -39.22
C GLN A 508 0.67 8.65 -40.04
N LEU A 509 0.94 9.89 -39.67
CA LEU A 509 1.97 10.71 -40.32
C LEU A 509 3.38 10.17 -40.03
N ARG A 510 3.61 9.57 -38.87
CA ARG A 510 4.90 8.94 -38.52
C ARG A 510 5.12 7.65 -39.31
N SER A 511 4.11 6.80 -39.47
CA SER A 511 4.21 5.54 -40.22
C SER A 511 4.44 5.77 -41.72
N GLN A 512 4.03 6.93 -42.24
CA GLN A 512 4.31 7.37 -43.61
C GLN A 512 5.75 7.89 -43.81
N ARG A 513 6.53 8.12 -42.74
CA ARG A 513 7.93 8.53 -42.85
C ARG A 513 8.81 7.30 -43.12
N PHE A 514 9.28 7.17 -44.35
CA PHE A 514 10.28 6.17 -44.73
C PHE A 514 11.66 6.49 -44.12
N LEU A 515 12.29 5.49 -43.51
CA LEU A 515 13.70 5.52 -43.11
C LEU A 515 14.54 5.06 -44.32
N GLY A 516 14.95 6.00 -45.18
CA GLY A 516 15.80 5.75 -46.35
C GLY A 516 15.36 6.51 -47.60
N THR A 517 16.16 6.44 -48.67
CA THR A 517 15.82 7.05 -49.96
C THR A 517 15.05 6.04 -50.81
N PRO A 518 13.73 6.21 -51.00
CA PRO A 518 12.95 5.28 -51.82
C PRO A 518 13.43 5.35 -53.28
N ARG A 519 13.54 4.18 -53.92
CA ARG A 519 13.94 4.06 -55.36
C ARG A 519 12.87 4.57 -56.33
N ILE A 520 11.65 4.85 -55.83
CA ILE A 520 10.52 5.36 -56.59
C ILE A 520 10.11 6.70 -55.97
N PRO A 521 9.78 7.75 -56.76
CA PRO A 521 9.23 9.00 -56.24
C PRO A 521 7.94 8.73 -55.46
N ILE A 522 7.97 8.91 -54.14
CA ILE A 522 6.76 8.86 -53.32
C ILE A 522 6.05 10.21 -53.46
N ALA A 523 4.83 10.19 -54.00
CA ALA A 523 3.96 11.36 -53.99
C ALA A 523 3.71 11.79 -52.53
N LYS A 524 4.18 12.99 -52.16
CA LYS A 524 3.88 13.56 -50.84
C LYS A 524 2.40 13.90 -50.79
N SER A 525 1.60 13.08 -50.12
CA SER A 525 0.23 13.44 -49.76
C SER A 525 0.26 14.71 -48.90
N LYS A 526 -0.29 15.81 -49.42
CA LYS A 526 -0.49 17.09 -48.69
C LYS A 526 -1.77 17.04 -47.84
N ARG A 527 -2.15 15.87 -47.32
CA ARG A 527 -3.36 15.76 -46.49
C ARG A 527 -3.14 16.55 -45.20
N SER A 528 -3.89 17.64 -45.05
CA SER A 528 -3.87 18.52 -43.88
C SER A 528 -5.11 18.38 -43.01
N SER A 529 -6.10 17.58 -43.44
CA SER A 529 -7.34 17.33 -42.71
C SER A 529 -7.77 15.85 -42.71
N TRP A 530 -8.41 15.45 -41.61
CA TRP A 530 -8.94 14.12 -41.36
C TRP A 530 -10.33 14.23 -40.73
N GLU A 531 -11.26 13.39 -41.18
CA GLU A 531 -12.54 13.15 -40.52
C GLU A 531 -12.42 11.80 -39.80
N LEU A 532 -12.66 11.79 -38.48
CA LEU A 532 -12.49 10.62 -37.63
C LEU A 532 -13.74 10.41 -36.77
N SER A 533 -13.99 9.16 -36.40
CA SER A 533 -14.98 8.79 -35.38
C SER A 533 -14.26 8.24 -34.16
N VAL A 534 -14.41 8.91 -33.03
CA VAL A 534 -13.79 8.52 -31.76
C VAL A 534 -14.83 7.83 -30.89
N HIS A 535 -14.61 6.57 -30.53
CA HIS A 535 -15.47 5.90 -29.56
C HIS A 535 -14.96 6.18 -28.16
N LEU A 536 -15.85 6.64 -27.29
CA LEU A 536 -15.52 6.95 -25.91
C LEU A 536 -16.65 6.43 -25.01
N GLY A 537 -16.39 5.34 -24.30
CA GLY A 537 -17.45 4.55 -23.66
C GLY A 537 -18.39 3.99 -24.73
N ASP A 538 -19.70 4.12 -24.50
CA ASP A 538 -20.73 3.69 -25.45
C ASP A 538 -21.05 4.77 -26.51
N GLY A 539 -20.40 5.94 -26.46
CA GLY A 539 -20.63 7.05 -27.38
C GLY A 539 -19.68 7.04 -28.59
N ILE A 540 -20.19 7.49 -29.75
CA ILE A 540 -19.41 7.71 -30.97
C ILE A 540 -19.40 9.21 -31.28
N TYR A 541 -18.21 9.79 -31.36
CA TYR A 541 -18.01 11.23 -31.51
C TYR A 541 -17.31 11.52 -32.84
N PRO A 542 -18.01 12.10 -33.83
CA PRO A 542 -17.37 12.57 -35.05
C PRO A 542 -16.49 13.79 -34.74
N VAL A 543 -15.24 13.75 -35.19
CA VAL A 543 -14.26 14.81 -35.02
C VAL A 543 -13.51 15.07 -36.32
N ALA A 544 -13.34 16.34 -36.66
CA ALA A 544 -12.45 16.77 -37.72
C ALA A 544 -11.12 17.21 -37.11
N VAL A 545 -10.01 16.70 -37.64
CA VAL A 545 -8.65 17.07 -37.25
C VAL A 545 -8.01 17.79 -38.41
N SER A 546 -7.34 18.91 -38.14
CA SER A 546 -6.44 19.56 -39.08
C SER A 546 -5.05 19.71 -38.46
N LYS A 547 -4.02 19.72 -39.31
CA LYS A 547 -2.63 19.89 -38.89
C LYS A 547 -2.03 21.12 -39.55
N ASP A 548 -1.47 22.00 -38.72
CA ASP A 548 -0.67 23.14 -39.14
C ASP A 548 0.70 23.10 -38.44
N GLY A 549 1.78 22.97 -39.21
CA GLY A 549 3.13 22.81 -38.68
C GLY A 549 3.27 21.62 -37.73
N SER A 550 3.58 21.91 -36.45
CA SER A 550 3.66 20.91 -35.36
C SER A 550 2.36 20.76 -34.57
N SER A 551 1.34 21.58 -34.85
CA SER A 551 0.11 21.66 -34.07
C SER A 551 -1.03 20.92 -34.74
N PHE A 552 -1.87 20.31 -33.91
CA PHE A 552 -3.14 19.72 -34.32
C PHE A 552 -4.28 20.58 -33.79
N SER A 553 -5.31 20.79 -34.61
CA SER A 553 -6.57 21.43 -34.25
C SER A 553 -7.68 20.42 -34.44
N VAL A 554 -8.48 20.19 -33.41
CA VAL A 554 -9.61 19.25 -33.44
C VAL A 554 -10.92 20.01 -33.26
N SER A 555 -11.94 19.67 -34.04
CA SER A 555 -13.29 20.24 -33.94
C SER A 555 -14.34 19.12 -33.96
N SER A 556 -15.46 19.30 -33.26
CA SER A 556 -16.58 18.35 -33.29
C SER A 556 -17.90 19.12 -33.32
N ALA A 557 -18.90 18.61 -34.05
CA ALA A 557 -20.26 19.16 -34.01
C ALA A 557 -20.87 19.15 -32.60
N HIS A 558 -20.41 18.24 -31.73
CA HIS A 558 -20.83 18.17 -30.33
C HIS A 558 -20.14 19.22 -29.44
N PHE A 559 -19.05 19.82 -29.91
CA PHE A 559 -18.23 20.77 -29.15
C PHE A 559 -17.70 21.88 -30.09
N PRO A 560 -18.46 22.98 -30.27
CA PRO A 560 -18.19 23.99 -31.32
C PRO A 560 -16.98 24.91 -31.08
N ARG A 561 -16.28 24.81 -29.94
CA ARG A 561 -15.01 25.54 -29.71
C ARG A 561 -13.84 24.65 -30.14
N ASN A 562 -12.86 25.24 -30.86
CA ASN A 562 -11.60 24.57 -31.22
C ASN A 562 -11.02 23.85 -29.99
N LEU A 563 -10.88 22.53 -30.08
CA LEU A 563 -10.75 21.69 -28.89
C LEU A 563 -9.37 21.78 -28.22
N MET A 564 -8.29 22.12 -28.92
CA MET A 564 -6.95 22.33 -28.33
C MET A 564 -5.92 22.70 -29.42
N HIS A 565 -4.85 23.42 -29.04
CA HIS A 565 -3.59 23.49 -29.78
C HIS A 565 -2.55 22.62 -29.07
N TRP A 566 -2.21 21.47 -29.64
CA TRP A 566 -1.26 20.53 -29.06
C TRP A 566 0.17 20.81 -29.54
N ASN A 567 1.13 21.04 -28.64
CA ASN A 567 2.56 21.12 -28.94
C ASN A 567 3.32 20.03 -28.16
N ASN A 568 3.84 19.05 -28.90
CA ASN A 568 4.85 18.05 -28.50
C ASN A 568 5.02 17.71 -27.00
N VAL A 569 4.39 16.62 -26.55
CA VAL A 569 5.01 15.70 -25.57
C VAL A 569 4.69 14.27 -26.00
N LEU A 570 5.63 13.63 -26.72
CA LEU A 570 5.62 12.20 -26.99
C LEU A 570 6.30 11.49 -25.82
N THR A 571 5.52 10.81 -24.97
CA THR A 571 6.04 9.76 -24.10
C THR A 571 5.74 8.40 -24.73
N LYS A 572 6.78 7.58 -24.89
CA LYS A 572 6.86 6.32 -25.65
C LYS A 572 5.59 5.45 -25.59
N LEU A 573 4.91 5.27 -26.73
CA LEU A 573 3.98 4.17 -26.96
C LEU A 573 4.55 3.28 -28.09
N ALA A 574 4.73 1.99 -27.82
CA ALA A 574 5.15 0.98 -28.78
C ALA A 574 3.91 0.35 -29.44
N VAL A 575 3.94 0.15 -30.77
CA VAL A 575 2.76 -0.19 -31.60
C VAL A 575 3.06 -1.34 -32.55
N CYS A 576 2.09 -2.26 -32.67
CA CYS A 576 1.94 -3.22 -33.77
C CYS A 576 0.44 -3.49 -33.99
N GLY A 577 -0.06 -3.32 -35.23
CA GLY A 577 -1.29 -3.91 -35.82
C GLY A 577 -2.64 -3.70 -35.12
N ASN A 578 -3.64 -3.17 -35.85
CA ASN A 578 -5.01 -2.82 -35.41
C ASN A 578 -5.07 -1.89 -34.18
N PHE A 579 -5.52 -0.65 -34.41
CA PHE A 579 -5.40 0.45 -33.46
C PHE A 579 -6.39 0.32 -32.28
N HIS A 580 -5.96 -0.27 -31.17
CA HIS A 580 -6.56 -0.05 -29.84
C HIS A 580 -5.72 1.00 -29.11
N LEU A 581 -6.19 2.25 -29.05
CA LEU A 581 -5.53 3.29 -28.28
C LEU A 581 -6.14 3.34 -26.88
N ASN A 582 -5.57 2.60 -25.95
CA ASN A 582 -5.85 2.82 -24.53
C ASN A 582 -5.16 4.13 -24.11
N LEU A 583 -5.89 5.25 -24.21
CA LEU A 583 -5.49 6.50 -23.59
C LEU A 583 -5.89 6.47 -22.13
N PHE A 584 -4.89 6.32 -21.27
CA PHE A 584 -5.04 6.56 -19.86
C PHE A 584 -5.03 8.08 -19.64
N PHE A 585 -6.21 8.70 -19.61
CA PHE A 585 -6.42 9.94 -18.87
C PHE A 585 -6.88 9.56 -17.47
N ASN A 586 -6.23 10.10 -16.44
CA ASN A 586 -6.68 10.08 -15.06
C ASN A 586 -7.09 8.67 -14.56
N THR A 587 -6.17 7.70 -14.66
CA THR A 587 -6.25 6.32 -14.10
C THR A 587 -7.49 5.45 -14.38
N THR A 588 -8.46 5.90 -15.15
CA THR A 588 -9.66 5.11 -15.48
C THR A 588 -9.41 4.42 -16.82
N SER A 589 -9.76 3.13 -16.96
CA SER A 589 -9.67 2.43 -18.25
C SER A 589 -10.71 3.00 -19.20
N ILE A 590 -10.37 4.09 -19.86
CA ILE A 590 -11.18 4.66 -20.92
C ILE A 590 -10.68 4.02 -22.21
N SER A 591 -11.36 2.97 -22.63
CA SER A 591 -11.11 2.37 -23.95
C SER A 591 -11.54 3.39 -25.00
N VAL A 592 -10.56 3.99 -25.69
CA VAL A 592 -10.83 4.80 -26.87
C VAL A 592 -10.55 3.93 -28.09
N THR A 593 -11.62 3.42 -28.70
CA THR A 593 -11.50 2.64 -29.93
C THR A 593 -11.80 3.56 -31.12
N LEU A 594 -10.87 3.65 -32.07
CA LEU A 594 -11.05 4.44 -33.28
C LEU A 594 -11.51 3.49 -34.39
N TYR A 595 -12.73 3.67 -34.89
CA TYR A 595 -13.24 2.94 -36.06
C TYR A 595 -13.37 3.89 -37.25
N PHE A 596 -13.02 3.38 -38.43
CA PHE A 596 -13.06 4.14 -39.68
C PHE A 596 -14.39 3.94 -40.39
N THR A 597 -14.98 5.05 -40.81
CA THR A 597 -15.81 5.09 -42.01
C THR A 597 -15.06 5.92 -43.04
N HIS A 598 -14.41 5.25 -44.00
CA HIS A 598 -14.05 5.91 -45.24
C HIS A 598 -15.36 6.26 -45.97
N THR A 599 -15.51 7.51 -46.39
CA THR A 599 -16.51 7.90 -47.38
C THR A 599 -16.44 6.94 -48.58
N PRO A 600 -17.58 6.41 -49.06
CA PRO A 600 -17.63 5.36 -50.06
C PRO A 600 -17.37 5.95 -51.44
N ASP A 601 -16.10 6.02 -51.83
CA ASP A 601 -15.67 6.08 -53.23
C ASP A 601 -14.19 5.66 -53.27
N GLU A 602 -13.82 4.84 -54.25
CA GLU A 602 -12.52 4.14 -54.40
C GLU A 602 -12.40 2.74 -53.75
N CYS A 603 -13.51 2.03 -53.56
CA CYS A 603 -13.50 0.57 -53.48
C CYS A 603 -13.62 -0.05 -54.89
N GLU A 604 -12.66 0.25 -55.79
CA GLU A 604 -12.51 -0.51 -57.04
C GLU A 604 -11.07 -0.34 -57.56
N ARG A 605 -10.17 -1.23 -57.15
CA ARG A 605 -9.22 -1.94 -58.04
C ARG A 605 -8.15 -2.71 -57.25
N ARG A 606 -8.21 -4.03 -57.49
CA ARG A 606 -7.12 -5.02 -57.54
C ARG A 606 -6.62 -5.64 -56.22
N VAL A 607 -7.12 -6.87 -56.03
CA VAL A 607 -6.39 -8.15 -55.77
C VAL A 607 -5.02 -8.05 -55.12
#